data_AF-A0A2J1DR20-F1
#
_entry.id   AF-A0A2J1DR20-F1
#
_cell.length_a   1.000
_cell.length_b   1.000
_cell.length_c   1.000
_cell.angle_alpha   90.00
_cell.angle_beta   90.00
_cell.angle_gamma   90.00
#
_symmetry.space_group_name_H-M   'P 1'
#
loop_
_entity.id
_entity.type
_entity.pdbx_description
1 polymer ?
#
loop_
_entity_poly.entity_id
_entity_poly.type
_entity_poly.pdbx_seq_one_letter_code
_entity_poly.pdbx_strand_id
1 'polypeptide(L)'
;LFNKAGGFGASDIRVASSFGALAAIAFKSNRARQMLEESEKRYRFLFNGSGDAVFVHYITPEGKTSNFIEVNEVACQRLGYSRQELLNMSPCQIDDPAFTGLSAEVGRKLKEEGRVITEQRHLCRDGTFIPVELNIQQFELGGKLMVISVARDITERKKADAALKMERDKLLGILDAMEDGVYIVNADYEIEYVNPPLMSQFGAIEGKKCYDYFHHSNIPCEYCKNKEVLSGQTVRWEWHSPYNQRDYELMATPVKNPDGTTSKLTLFHDVTERSQMEQIILRYQAGLLAQAERIAHIGNWDYDLLGHSLLLSDETYNILGLSPANGIPNIKQIMEIFHTEDRDMVRVEAQKAMVS
;
A
#
# COMPACT_ATOMS: atom_id res chain seq x y z
N LEU A 1 -33.53 -55.22 61.15
CA LEU A 1 -34.53 -56.08 60.45
C LEU A 1 -34.14 -57.56 60.38
N PHE A 2 -33.00 -58.01 60.94
CA PHE A 2 -32.51 -59.37 60.74
C PHE A 2 -32.51 -60.24 62.01
N ASN A 3 -33.66 -60.40 62.68
CA ASN A 3 -33.94 -61.52 63.59
C ASN A 3 -35.41 -61.53 64.06
N LYS A 4 -36.33 -62.00 63.19
CA LYS A 4 -37.75 -62.19 63.55
C LYS A 4 -38.03 -63.70 63.58
N ALA A 5 -38.22 -64.26 64.76
CA ALA A 5 -38.60 -65.67 64.93
C ALA A 5 -40.08 -65.84 64.53
N GLY A 6 -40.34 -66.47 63.39
CA GLY A 6 -41.68 -66.68 62.84
C GLY A 6 -41.82 -66.55 61.31
N GLY A 7 -40.74 -66.22 60.59
CA GLY A 7 -40.79 -66.01 59.14
C GLY A 7 -41.38 -64.64 58.76
N PHE A 8 -41.06 -64.19 57.55
CA PHE A 8 -41.50 -62.90 57.04
C PHE A 8 -42.94 -62.97 56.53
N GLY A 9 -43.83 -62.17 57.11
CA GLY A 9 -45.22 -62.08 56.68
C GLY A 9 -45.41 -61.08 55.54
N ALA A 10 -46.62 -61.03 54.97
CA ALA A 10 -46.98 -60.09 53.89
C ALA A 10 -46.83 -58.59 54.27
N SER A 11 -46.80 -58.26 55.56
CA SER A 11 -46.50 -56.92 56.06
C SER A 11 -45.00 -56.60 56.02
N ASP A 12 -44.13 -57.57 56.31
CA ASP A 12 -42.67 -57.40 56.28
C ASP A 12 -42.16 -57.21 54.83
N ILE A 13 -42.77 -57.91 53.86
CA ILE A 13 -42.51 -57.74 52.42
C ILE A 13 -42.93 -56.34 51.94
N ARG A 14 -44.04 -55.79 52.47
CA ARG A 14 -44.51 -54.42 52.18
C ARG A 14 -43.57 -53.34 52.70
N VAL A 15 -42.99 -53.56 53.88
CA VAL A 15 -41.99 -52.66 54.47
C VAL A 15 -40.68 -52.72 53.67
N ALA A 16 -40.19 -53.91 53.33
CA ALA A 16 -38.96 -54.07 52.53
C ALA A 16 -39.07 -53.46 51.12
N SER A 17 -40.22 -53.60 50.45
CA SER A 17 -40.48 -52.98 49.15
C SER A 17 -40.56 -51.45 49.22
N SER A 18 -41.12 -50.90 50.31
CA SER A 18 -41.15 -49.45 50.55
C SER A 18 -39.75 -48.86 50.79
N PHE A 19 -38.89 -49.56 51.53
CA PHE A 19 -37.48 -49.17 51.69
C PHE A 19 -36.67 -49.26 50.39
N GLY A 20 -36.93 -50.28 49.56
CA GLY A 20 -36.32 -50.40 48.23
C GLY A 20 -36.70 -49.25 47.29
N ALA A 21 -37.97 -48.82 47.33
CA ALA A 21 -38.45 -47.68 46.55
C ALA A 21 -37.79 -46.35 47.02
N LEU A 22 -37.70 -46.12 48.33
CA LEU A 22 -37.03 -44.95 48.89
C LEU A 22 -35.52 -44.93 48.61
N ALA A 23 -34.84 -46.08 48.70
CA ALA A 23 -33.43 -46.21 48.33
C ALA A 23 -33.20 -45.96 46.84
N ALA A 24 -34.09 -46.44 45.97
CA ALA A 24 -34.03 -46.18 44.53
C ALA A 24 -34.27 -44.70 44.19
N ILE A 25 -35.21 -44.03 44.88
CA ILE A 25 -35.44 -42.58 44.75
C ILE A 25 -34.23 -41.80 45.25
N ALA A 26 -33.68 -42.14 46.41
CA ALA A 26 -32.49 -41.50 46.96
C ALA A 26 -31.27 -41.69 46.04
N PHE A 27 -31.07 -42.89 45.49
CA PHE A 27 -29.97 -43.18 44.56
C PHE A 27 -30.14 -42.45 43.23
N LYS A 28 -31.36 -42.42 42.67
CA LYS A 28 -31.66 -41.61 41.47
C LYS A 28 -31.44 -40.11 41.73
N SER A 29 -31.88 -39.60 42.87
CA SER A 29 -31.71 -38.20 43.28
C SER A 29 -30.22 -37.85 43.43
N ASN A 30 -29.44 -38.72 44.07
CA ASN A 30 -28.01 -38.48 44.28
C ASN A 30 -27.21 -38.55 42.97
N ARG A 31 -27.55 -39.50 42.07
CA ARG A 31 -26.94 -39.61 40.74
C ARG A 31 -27.30 -38.43 39.84
N ALA A 32 -28.55 -37.97 39.86
CA ALA A 32 -28.97 -36.77 39.14
C ALA A 32 -28.25 -35.52 39.66
N ARG A 33 -28.07 -35.41 40.98
CA ARG A 33 -27.31 -34.31 41.60
C ARG A 33 -25.84 -34.34 41.20
N GLN A 34 -25.18 -35.50 41.21
CA GLN A 34 -23.79 -35.63 40.77
C GLN A 34 -23.62 -35.27 39.28
N MET A 35 -24.51 -35.75 38.41
CA MET A 35 -24.50 -35.38 36.99
C MET A 35 -24.71 -33.86 36.81
N LEU A 36 -25.58 -33.25 37.61
CA LEU A 36 -25.81 -31.81 37.58
C LEU A 36 -24.56 -31.04 38.04
N GLU A 37 -23.96 -31.43 39.17
CA GLU A 37 -22.73 -30.80 39.68
C GLU A 37 -21.56 -30.95 38.69
N GLU A 38 -21.40 -32.10 38.04
CA GLU A 38 -20.35 -32.34 37.05
C GLU A 38 -20.58 -31.53 35.77
N SER A 39 -21.83 -31.47 35.29
CA SER A 39 -22.19 -30.65 34.13
C SER A 39 -22.09 -29.15 34.42
N GLU A 40 -22.45 -28.69 35.62
CA GLU A 40 -22.28 -27.28 36.04
C GLU A 40 -20.79 -26.90 36.07
N LYS A 41 -19.94 -27.75 36.65
CA LYS A 41 -18.49 -27.53 36.65
C LYS A 41 -17.94 -27.46 35.23
N ARG A 42 -18.35 -28.39 34.37
CA ARG A 42 -17.92 -28.42 32.96
C ARG A 42 -18.40 -27.18 32.20
N TYR A 43 -19.64 -26.77 32.42
CA TYR A 43 -20.23 -25.56 31.85
C TYR A 43 -19.43 -24.32 32.28
N ARG A 44 -19.23 -24.10 33.58
CA ARG A 44 -18.47 -22.95 34.09
C ARG A 44 -17.06 -22.91 33.53
N PHE A 45 -16.38 -24.06 33.45
CA PHE A 45 -15.04 -24.14 32.90
C PHE A 45 -15.00 -23.76 31.41
N LEU A 46 -15.91 -24.28 30.58
CA LEU A 46 -15.94 -23.94 29.15
C LEU A 46 -16.39 -22.51 28.90
N PHE A 47 -17.35 -22.03 29.68
CA PHE A 47 -17.93 -20.68 29.54
C PHE A 47 -16.95 -19.59 29.97
N ASN A 48 -16.22 -19.79 31.07
CA ASN A 48 -15.17 -18.86 31.53
C ASN A 48 -13.82 -19.11 30.84
N GLY A 49 -13.59 -20.32 30.31
CA GLY A 49 -12.39 -20.65 29.53
C GLY A 49 -12.41 -20.11 28.10
N SER A 50 -13.55 -19.56 27.64
CA SER A 50 -13.61 -18.78 26.40
C SER A 50 -12.74 -17.54 26.54
N GLY A 51 -11.78 -17.33 25.62
CA GLY A 51 -11.01 -16.08 25.55
C GLY A 51 -11.86 -14.86 25.11
N ASP A 52 -13.07 -15.12 24.62
CA ASP A 52 -14.04 -14.12 24.20
C ASP A 52 -15.09 -13.87 25.29
N ALA A 53 -15.62 -12.65 25.35
CA ALA A 53 -16.66 -12.26 26.29
C ALA A 53 -17.99 -12.88 25.85
N VAL A 54 -18.71 -13.54 26.75
CA VAL A 54 -19.96 -14.23 26.44
C VAL A 54 -21.09 -13.65 27.26
N PHE A 55 -22.20 -13.36 26.58
CA PHE A 55 -23.42 -12.82 27.15
C PHE A 55 -24.61 -13.69 26.76
N VAL A 56 -25.53 -13.91 27.71
CA VAL A 56 -26.78 -14.62 27.47
C VAL A 56 -27.93 -13.75 27.94
N HIS A 57 -28.96 -13.61 27.12
CA HIS A 57 -30.23 -12.96 27.46
C HIS A 57 -31.38 -13.66 26.72
N TYR A 58 -32.62 -13.24 26.95
CA TYR A 58 -33.77 -13.72 26.19
C TYR A 58 -34.55 -12.55 25.58
N ILE A 59 -35.36 -12.86 24.59
CA ILE A 59 -36.27 -11.92 23.95
C ILE A 59 -37.69 -12.21 24.46
N THR A 60 -38.40 -11.18 24.90
CA THR A 60 -39.80 -11.29 25.32
C THR A 60 -40.72 -11.49 24.10
N PRO A 61 -41.95 -12.02 24.25
CA PRO A 61 -42.90 -12.15 23.14
C PRO A 61 -43.19 -10.83 22.42
N GLU A 62 -43.04 -9.70 23.10
CA GLU A 62 -43.18 -8.34 22.53
C GLU A 62 -41.94 -7.88 21.74
N GLY A 63 -40.94 -8.73 21.59
CA GLY A 63 -39.71 -8.46 20.84
C GLY A 63 -38.68 -7.62 21.60
N LYS A 64 -38.80 -7.45 22.91
CA LYS A 64 -37.85 -6.68 23.74
C LYS A 64 -36.76 -7.59 24.29
N THR A 65 -35.53 -7.08 24.36
CA THR A 65 -34.42 -7.78 25.01
C THR A 65 -34.55 -7.70 26.53
N SER A 66 -34.30 -8.82 27.21
CA SER A 66 -34.19 -8.85 28.67
C SER A 66 -32.85 -8.28 29.14
N ASN A 67 -32.71 -8.13 30.45
CA ASN A 67 -31.39 -8.02 31.06
C ASN A 67 -30.57 -9.30 30.81
N PHE A 68 -29.25 -9.20 30.93
CA PHE A 68 -28.39 -10.36 30.89
C PHE A 68 -28.74 -11.36 31.99
N ILE A 69 -28.87 -12.63 31.63
CA ILE A 69 -29.11 -13.71 32.58
C ILE A 69 -27.81 -14.42 32.97
N GLU A 70 -26.82 -14.37 32.09
CA GLU A 70 -25.51 -14.99 32.30
C GLU A 70 -24.45 -14.18 31.55
N VAL A 71 -23.31 -13.99 32.21
CA VAL A 71 -22.11 -13.38 31.62
C VAL A 71 -20.87 -14.11 32.15
N ASN A 72 -19.86 -14.27 31.30
CA ASN A 72 -18.61 -14.91 31.71
C ASN A 72 -17.66 -13.92 32.40
N GLU A 73 -16.57 -14.43 32.98
CA GLU A 73 -15.57 -13.61 33.66
C GLU A 73 -14.87 -12.62 32.71
N VAL A 74 -14.63 -13.03 31.46
CA VAL A 74 -14.00 -12.17 30.44
C VAL A 74 -14.87 -10.96 30.13
N ALA A 75 -16.19 -11.11 30.05
CA ALA A 75 -17.13 -10.00 29.86
C ALA A 75 -17.03 -8.96 31.00
N CYS A 76 -16.96 -9.44 32.24
CA CYS A 76 -16.83 -8.59 33.42
C CYS A 76 -15.50 -7.81 33.40
N GLN A 77 -14.39 -8.53 33.17
CA GLN A 77 -13.04 -7.95 33.14
C GLN A 77 -12.89 -6.92 32.02
N ARG A 78 -13.37 -7.25 30.81
CA ARG A 78 -13.20 -6.41 29.62
C ARG A 78 -14.02 -5.12 29.68
N LEU A 79 -15.27 -5.21 30.14
CA LEU A 79 -16.14 -4.02 30.22
C LEU A 79 -15.98 -3.24 31.53
N GLY A 80 -15.28 -3.78 32.52
CA GLY A 80 -15.06 -3.15 33.82
C GLY A 80 -16.28 -3.16 34.75
N TYR A 81 -17.30 -3.95 34.45
CA TYR A 81 -18.49 -4.13 35.29
C TYR A 81 -18.38 -5.38 36.14
N SER A 82 -18.95 -5.35 37.34
CA SER A 82 -19.16 -6.57 38.11
C SER A 82 -20.22 -7.44 37.46
N ARG A 83 -20.20 -8.75 37.74
CA ARG A 83 -21.22 -9.69 37.26
C ARG A 83 -22.64 -9.24 37.65
N GLN A 84 -22.83 -8.73 38.88
CA GLN A 84 -24.14 -8.26 39.35
C GLN A 84 -24.63 -7.02 38.60
N GLU A 85 -23.73 -6.10 38.23
CA GLU A 85 -24.10 -4.94 37.43
C GLU A 85 -24.50 -5.38 36.02
N LEU A 86 -23.70 -6.24 35.36
CA LEU A 86 -24.05 -6.77 34.05
C LEU A 86 -25.39 -7.51 34.06
N LEU A 87 -25.67 -8.35 35.06
CA LEU A 87 -26.96 -9.05 35.14
C LEU A 87 -28.17 -8.10 35.31
N ASN A 88 -27.95 -6.86 35.72
CA ASN A 88 -28.99 -5.83 35.80
C ASN A 88 -29.03 -4.89 34.58
N MET A 89 -28.18 -5.14 33.59
CA MET A 89 -28.11 -4.37 32.35
C MET A 89 -28.70 -5.14 31.18
N SER A 90 -29.22 -4.43 30.19
CA SER A 90 -29.60 -4.98 28.89
C SER A 90 -28.47 -4.79 27.86
N PRO A 91 -28.46 -5.58 26.77
CA PRO A 91 -27.48 -5.40 25.68
C PRO A 91 -27.37 -3.95 25.18
N CYS A 92 -28.51 -3.27 25.03
CA CYS A 92 -28.56 -1.90 24.52
C CYS A 92 -27.85 -0.88 25.42
N GLN A 93 -27.54 -1.21 26.68
CA GLN A 93 -26.81 -0.33 27.61
C GLN A 93 -25.28 -0.47 27.49
N ILE A 94 -24.79 -1.57 26.89
CA ILE A 94 -23.37 -1.76 26.58
C ILE A 94 -23.07 -1.55 25.10
N ASP A 95 -24.09 -1.50 24.24
CA ASP A 95 -23.94 -1.19 22.83
C ASP A 95 -23.69 0.30 22.61
N ASP A 96 -22.92 0.62 21.57
CA ASP A 96 -22.73 2.00 21.13
C ASP A 96 -24.04 2.63 20.61
N PRO A 97 -24.51 3.76 21.18
CA PRO A 97 -25.73 4.43 20.73
C PRO A 97 -25.74 4.82 19.25
N ALA A 98 -24.56 5.06 18.66
CA ALA A 98 -24.42 5.39 17.25
C ALA A 98 -24.71 4.19 16.32
N PHE A 99 -24.67 2.97 16.85
CA PHE A 99 -24.90 1.72 16.11
C PHE A 99 -26.36 1.24 16.12
N THR A 100 -27.32 2.07 16.56
CA THR A 100 -28.76 1.74 16.60
C THR A 100 -29.38 1.38 15.24
N GLY A 101 -28.77 1.82 14.12
CA GLY A 101 -29.24 1.55 12.74
C GLY A 101 -28.93 0.17 12.16
N LEU A 102 -27.93 -0.56 12.69
CA LEU A 102 -27.64 -1.93 12.25
C LEU A 102 -28.68 -2.96 12.76
N SER A 103 -29.51 -2.57 13.72
CA SER A 103 -30.49 -3.45 14.39
C SER A 103 -31.50 -4.09 13.45
N ALA A 104 -31.88 -3.43 12.35
CA ALA A 104 -32.90 -3.96 11.43
C ALA A 104 -32.35 -5.09 10.54
N GLU A 105 -31.14 -4.97 10.01
CA GLU A 105 -30.51 -6.02 9.20
C GLU A 105 -30.02 -7.17 10.08
N VAL A 106 -29.39 -6.86 11.21
CA VAL A 106 -28.93 -7.84 12.21
C VAL A 106 -30.13 -8.63 12.73
N GLY A 107 -31.23 -7.95 13.10
CA GLY A 107 -32.46 -8.59 13.57
C GLY A 107 -33.15 -9.44 12.50
N ARG A 108 -33.08 -9.05 11.23
CA ARG A 108 -33.61 -9.86 10.11
C ARG A 108 -32.80 -11.14 9.91
N LYS A 109 -31.47 -11.03 9.79
CA LYS A 109 -30.57 -12.19 9.64
C LYS A 109 -30.67 -13.14 10.83
N LEU A 110 -30.82 -12.61 12.05
CA LEU A 110 -31.06 -13.43 13.24
C LEU A 110 -32.39 -14.22 13.14
N LYS A 111 -33.47 -13.61 12.62
CA LYS A 111 -34.75 -14.30 12.42
C LYS A 111 -34.71 -15.34 11.30
N GLU A 112 -33.99 -15.07 10.22
CA GLU A 112 -33.94 -15.94 9.03
C GLU A 112 -32.93 -17.09 9.19
N GLU A 113 -31.74 -16.80 9.71
CA GLU A 113 -30.61 -17.74 9.74
C GLU A 113 -30.29 -18.26 11.16
N GLY A 114 -30.90 -17.68 12.20
CA GLY A 114 -30.64 -18.03 13.60
C GLY A 114 -29.26 -17.57 14.11
N ARG A 115 -28.43 -16.95 13.26
CA ARG A 115 -27.09 -16.46 13.59
C ARG A 115 -26.70 -15.23 12.78
N VAL A 116 -25.79 -14.42 13.31
CA VAL A 116 -25.19 -13.27 12.58
C VAL A 116 -23.81 -12.95 13.16
N ILE A 117 -22.89 -12.53 12.28
CA ILE A 117 -21.59 -11.98 12.67
C ILE A 117 -21.57 -10.51 12.25
N THR A 118 -21.21 -9.62 13.18
CA THR A 118 -21.18 -8.18 12.93
C THR A 118 -20.08 -7.51 13.76
N GLU A 119 -19.58 -6.37 13.30
CA GLU A 119 -18.65 -5.54 14.05
C GLU A 119 -19.36 -4.33 14.66
N GLN A 120 -19.11 -4.08 15.94
CA GLN A 120 -19.61 -2.90 16.63
C GLN A 120 -18.63 -2.44 17.71
N ARG A 121 -19.07 -1.52 18.57
CA ARG A 121 -18.31 -1.09 19.74
C ARG A 121 -19.11 -1.36 21.00
N HIS A 122 -18.45 -1.82 22.04
CA HIS A 122 -19.02 -1.89 23.37
C HIS A 122 -18.55 -0.72 24.22
N LEU A 123 -19.46 -0.14 24.98
CA LEU A 123 -19.23 0.90 25.97
C LEU A 123 -18.80 0.26 27.30
N CYS A 124 -17.61 0.60 27.76
CA CYS A 124 -17.08 0.17 29.05
C CYS A 124 -17.56 1.09 30.17
N ARG A 125 -17.41 0.63 31.43
CA ARG A 125 -17.79 1.41 32.62
C ARG A 125 -17.12 2.77 32.71
N ASP A 126 -15.87 2.86 32.25
CA ASP A 126 -15.08 4.09 32.25
C ASP A 126 -15.46 5.07 31.11
N GLY A 127 -16.43 4.70 30.26
CA GLY A 127 -16.86 5.49 29.12
C GLY A 127 -16.05 5.25 27.84
N THR A 128 -15.05 4.37 27.86
CA THR A 128 -14.29 4.03 26.67
C THR A 128 -15.04 3.05 25.77
N PHE A 129 -14.69 3.05 24.48
CA PHE A 129 -15.26 2.13 23.50
C PHE A 129 -14.24 1.09 23.09
N ILE A 130 -14.62 -0.19 23.17
CA ILE A 130 -13.82 -1.30 22.67
C ILE A 130 -14.47 -1.83 21.39
N PRO A 131 -13.76 -1.88 20.25
CA PRO A 131 -14.29 -2.50 19.06
C PRO A 131 -14.38 -4.02 19.25
N VAL A 132 -15.53 -4.59 18.92
CA VAL A 132 -15.79 -6.01 19.04
C VAL A 132 -16.39 -6.60 17.77
N GLU A 133 -16.02 -7.84 17.47
CA GLU A 133 -16.74 -8.70 16.54
C GLU A 133 -17.72 -9.55 17.35
N LEU A 134 -19.00 -9.36 17.10
CA LEU A 134 -20.09 -10.09 17.73
C LEU A 134 -20.54 -11.25 16.86
N ASN A 135 -20.47 -12.46 17.40
CA ASN A 135 -21.18 -13.62 16.90
C ASN A 135 -22.42 -13.84 17.77
N ILE A 136 -23.59 -13.57 17.21
CA ILE A 136 -24.87 -13.65 17.90
C ILE A 136 -25.64 -14.85 17.35
N GLN A 137 -26.16 -15.69 18.24
CA GLN A 137 -26.99 -16.85 17.90
C GLN A 137 -28.28 -16.82 18.71
N GLN A 138 -29.38 -17.25 18.08
CA GLN A 138 -30.68 -17.39 18.72
C GLN A 138 -31.13 -18.84 18.72
N PHE A 139 -31.74 -19.27 19.81
CA PHE A 139 -32.29 -20.62 19.95
C PHE A 139 -33.45 -20.63 20.95
N GLU A 140 -34.35 -21.59 20.80
CA GLU A 140 -35.49 -21.74 21.72
C GLU A 140 -35.12 -22.67 22.88
N LEU A 141 -35.38 -22.24 24.12
CA LEU A 141 -35.18 -23.05 25.33
C LEU A 141 -36.32 -22.82 26.31
N GLY A 142 -37.08 -23.88 26.62
CA GLY A 142 -38.18 -23.80 27.58
C GLY A 142 -39.29 -22.81 27.19
N GLY A 143 -39.57 -22.66 25.89
CA GLY A 143 -40.57 -21.73 25.35
C GLY A 143 -40.14 -20.25 25.35
N LYS A 144 -38.84 -19.97 25.60
CA LYS A 144 -38.25 -18.63 25.50
C LYS A 144 -37.23 -18.59 24.38
N LEU A 145 -37.25 -17.51 23.60
CA LEU A 145 -36.22 -17.25 22.59
C LEU A 145 -34.98 -16.68 23.27
N MET A 146 -33.95 -17.52 23.38
CA MET A 146 -32.67 -17.18 24.00
C MET A 146 -31.71 -16.61 22.95
N VAL A 147 -30.83 -15.74 23.41
CA VAL A 147 -29.76 -15.15 22.60
C VAL A 147 -28.44 -15.34 23.33
N ILE A 148 -27.47 -15.92 22.64
CA ILE A 148 -26.08 -15.96 23.08
C ILE A 148 -25.24 -15.07 22.16
N SER A 149 -24.45 -14.20 22.77
CA SER A 149 -23.56 -13.29 22.06
C SER A 149 -22.14 -13.55 22.52
N VAL A 150 -21.27 -13.91 21.58
CA VAL A 150 -19.83 -14.02 21.79
C VAL A 150 -19.17 -12.78 21.20
N ALA A 151 -18.56 -11.98 22.05
CA ALA A 151 -17.87 -10.76 21.69
C ALA A 151 -16.36 -10.98 21.71
N ARG A 152 -15.74 -10.92 20.53
CA ARG A 152 -14.29 -10.94 20.37
C ARG A 152 -13.76 -9.52 20.33
N ASP A 153 -12.73 -9.25 21.12
CA ASP A 153 -12.02 -7.98 21.06
C ASP A 153 -11.17 -7.93 19.78
N ILE A 154 -11.39 -6.91 18.97
CA ILE A 154 -10.67 -6.69 17.71
C ILE A 154 -9.80 -5.43 17.75
N THR A 155 -9.48 -4.92 18.95
CA THR A 155 -8.67 -3.72 19.16
C THR A 155 -7.30 -3.85 18.51
N GLU A 156 -6.59 -4.95 18.76
CA GLU A 156 -5.24 -5.15 18.20
C GLU A 156 -5.28 -5.30 16.67
N ARG A 157 -6.32 -5.97 16.14
CA ARG A 157 -6.56 -6.05 14.69
C ARG A 157 -6.75 -4.66 14.08
N LYS A 158 -7.66 -3.85 14.64
CA LYS A 158 -7.93 -2.49 14.13
C LYS A 158 -6.74 -1.55 14.29
N LYS A 159 -5.95 -1.67 15.36
CA LYS A 159 -4.70 -0.91 15.52
C LYS A 159 -3.67 -1.29 14.45
N ALA A 160 -3.50 -2.58 14.18
CA ALA A 160 -2.59 -3.05 13.13
C ALA A 160 -3.02 -2.56 11.75
N ASP A 161 -4.31 -2.67 11.42
CA ASP A 161 -4.87 -2.18 10.15
C ASP A 161 -4.71 -0.66 10.01
N ALA A 162 -4.97 0.10 11.07
CA ALA A 162 -4.81 1.55 11.09
C ALA A 162 -3.34 1.97 10.95
N ALA A 163 -2.42 1.28 11.64
CA ALA A 163 -0.99 1.54 11.53
C ALA A 163 -0.47 1.25 10.12
N LEU A 164 -0.87 0.12 9.53
CA LEU A 164 -0.51 -0.23 8.15
C LEU A 164 -1.05 0.81 7.15
N LYS A 165 -2.30 1.23 7.33
CA LYS A 165 -2.91 2.28 6.51
C LYS A 165 -2.16 3.61 6.65
N MET A 166 -1.82 4.01 7.87
CA MET A 166 -1.08 5.25 8.14
C MET A 166 0.30 5.24 7.49
N GLU A 167 1.04 4.13 7.58
CA GLU A 167 2.34 3.99 6.88
C GLU A 167 2.17 4.03 5.36
N ARG A 168 1.16 3.36 4.81
CA ARG A 168 0.86 3.43 3.37
C ARG A 168 0.54 4.86 2.93
N ASP A 169 -0.34 5.55 3.64
CA ASP A 169 -0.76 6.92 3.32
C ASP A 169 0.43 7.89 3.45
N LYS A 170 1.33 7.67 4.43
CA LYS A 170 2.57 8.44 4.58
C LYS A 170 3.52 8.24 3.41
N LEU A 171 3.73 6.99 2.96
CA LEU A 171 4.57 6.69 1.80
C LEU A 171 4.01 7.32 0.51
N LEU A 172 2.70 7.22 0.30
CA LEU A 172 2.04 7.88 -0.83
C LEU A 172 2.15 9.40 -0.73
N GLY A 173 1.94 9.99 0.46
CA GLY A 173 2.10 11.43 0.67
C GLY A 173 3.51 11.94 0.40
N ILE A 174 4.55 11.15 0.67
CA ILE A 174 5.93 11.49 0.30
C ILE A 174 6.08 11.52 -1.22
N LEU A 175 5.60 10.50 -1.92
CA LEU A 175 5.70 10.40 -3.38
C LEU A 175 4.86 11.45 -4.11
N ASP A 176 3.72 11.82 -3.55
CA ASP A 176 2.81 12.84 -4.10
C ASP A 176 3.35 14.27 -3.90
N ALA A 177 4.16 14.49 -2.86
CA ALA A 177 4.80 15.78 -2.59
C ALA A 177 6.11 15.98 -3.37
N MET A 178 6.62 14.95 -4.08
CA MET A 178 7.78 15.10 -4.95
C MET A 178 7.43 15.93 -6.18
N GLU A 179 8.28 16.89 -6.53
CA GLU A 179 8.18 17.63 -7.80
C GLU A 179 8.63 16.77 -8.97
N ASP A 180 9.67 15.96 -8.75
CA ASP A 180 10.19 15.03 -9.74
C ASP A 180 9.19 13.92 -10.06
N GLY A 181 9.20 13.50 -11.32
CA GLY A 181 8.42 12.37 -11.76
C GLY A 181 8.98 11.05 -11.25
N VAL A 182 8.12 10.14 -10.78
CA VAL A 182 8.52 8.82 -10.29
C VAL A 182 7.63 7.77 -10.91
N TYR A 183 8.23 6.74 -11.50
CA TYR A 183 7.50 5.54 -11.89
C TYR A 183 8.24 4.25 -11.55
N ILE A 184 7.47 3.18 -11.34
CA ILE A 184 7.96 1.83 -11.08
C ILE A 184 7.40 0.91 -12.15
N VAL A 185 8.25 0.04 -12.70
CA VAL A 185 7.89 -0.92 -13.73
C VAL A 185 8.53 -2.28 -13.47
N ASN A 186 7.79 -3.35 -13.73
CA ASN A 186 8.29 -4.71 -13.59
C ASN A 186 9.14 -5.16 -14.80
N ALA A 187 9.63 -6.40 -14.74
CA ALA A 187 10.43 -7.01 -15.81
C ALA A 187 9.68 -7.15 -17.15
N ASP A 188 8.35 -7.24 -17.11
CA ASP A 188 7.46 -7.39 -18.26
C ASP A 188 6.96 -6.04 -18.83
N TYR A 189 7.58 -4.94 -18.38
CA TYR A 189 7.28 -3.56 -18.79
C TYR A 189 5.92 -3.03 -18.32
N GLU A 190 5.28 -3.71 -17.36
CA GLU A 190 4.02 -3.26 -16.77
C GLU A 190 4.30 -2.22 -15.69
N ILE A 191 3.59 -1.11 -15.76
CA ILE A 191 3.73 -0.01 -14.82
C ILE A 191 3.01 -0.38 -13.52
N GLU A 192 3.76 -0.47 -12.44
CA GLU A 192 3.24 -0.77 -11.10
C GLU A 192 2.82 0.50 -10.37
N TYR A 193 3.49 1.63 -10.67
CA TYR A 193 3.23 2.92 -10.03
C TYR A 193 3.70 4.08 -10.90
N VAL A 194 2.95 5.19 -10.87
CA VAL A 194 3.32 6.50 -11.42
C VAL A 194 2.82 7.57 -10.45
N ASN A 195 3.68 8.54 -10.11
CA ASN A 195 3.31 9.62 -9.21
C ASN A 195 2.51 10.75 -9.91
N PRO A 196 1.85 11.64 -9.15
CA PRO A 196 1.01 12.70 -9.71
C PRO A 196 1.70 13.65 -10.71
N PRO A 197 2.97 14.08 -10.52
CA PRO A 197 3.69 14.85 -11.53
C PRO A 197 3.71 14.18 -12.91
N LEU A 198 4.08 12.90 -13.00
CA LEU A 198 4.09 12.18 -14.28
C LEU A 198 2.68 11.97 -14.84
N MET A 199 1.70 11.64 -13.99
CA MET A 199 0.30 11.53 -14.45
C MET A 199 -0.23 12.83 -15.03
N SER A 200 0.21 13.98 -14.50
CA SER A 200 -0.17 15.29 -15.02
C SER A 200 0.46 15.59 -16.39
N GLN A 201 1.68 15.09 -16.63
CA GLN A 201 2.41 15.30 -17.90
C GLN A 201 2.08 14.27 -18.99
N PHE A 202 1.76 13.03 -18.61
CA PHE A 202 1.60 11.88 -19.52
C PHE A 202 0.19 11.26 -19.48
N GLY A 203 -0.69 11.73 -18.59
CA GLY A 203 -2.06 11.24 -18.45
C GLY A 203 -2.18 9.98 -17.60
N ALA A 204 -3.37 9.36 -17.60
CA ALA A 204 -3.63 8.14 -16.86
C ALA A 204 -2.95 6.91 -17.52
N ILE A 205 -2.51 5.96 -16.69
CA ILE A 205 -1.79 4.75 -17.15
C ILE A 205 -2.68 3.87 -18.03
N GLU A 206 -3.97 3.70 -17.68
CA GLU A 206 -4.93 2.87 -18.43
C GLU A 206 -4.46 1.42 -18.70
N GLY A 207 -3.60 0.87 -17.83
CA GLY A 207 -3.02 -0.47 -18.00
C GLY A 207 -1.95 -0.56 -19.10
N LYS A 208 -1.48 0.57 -19.63
CA LYS A 208 -0.44 0.61 -20.66
C LYS A 208 0.92 0.16 -20.11
N LYS A 209 1.72 -0.46 -20.98
CA LYS A 209 3.12 -0.76 -20.70
C LYS A 209 3.96 0.50 -20.81
N CYS A 210 5.13 0.53 -20.18
CA CYS A 210 5.94 1.75 -20.10
C CYS A 210 6.33 2.32 -21.48
N TYR A 211 6.59 1.46 -22.46
CA TYR A 211 6.95 1.90 -23.82
C TYR A 211 5.75 2.47 -24.61
N ASP A 212 4.53 2.05 -24.29
CA ASP A 212 3.32 2.62 -24.85
C ASP A 212 2.99 3.95 -24.13
N TYR A 213 3.01 3.95 -22.80
CA TYR A 213 2.71 5.12 -21.98
C TYR A 213 3.63 6.33 -22.24
N PHE A 214 4.95 6.14 -22.34
CA PHE A 214 5.89 7.25 -22.52
C PHE A 214 6.27 7.54 -23.98
N HIS A 215 6.15 6.54 -24.87
CA HIS A 215 6.67 6.64 -26.24
C HIS A 215 5.63 6.31 -27.32
N HIS A 216 4.39 5.96 -26.95
CA HIS A 216 3.34 5.50 -27.87
C HIS A 216 3.81 4.41 -28.83
N SER A 217 4.65 3.51 -28.31
CA SER A 217 5.21 2.37 -29.04
C SER A 217 4.45 1.10 -28.71
N ASN A 218 4.47 0.13 -29.63
CA ASN A 218 3.96 -1.23 -29.39
C ASN A 218 5.08 -2.21 -29.02
N ILE A 219 6.34 -1.79 -29.08
CA ILE A 219 7.52 -2.59 -28.76
C ILE A 219 8.41 -1.87 -27.72
N PRO A 220 9.17 -2.63 -26.90
CA PRO A 220 10.15 -2.03 -26.00
C PRO A 220 11.17 -1.15 -26.74
N CYS A 221 11.59 -0.06 -26.10
CA CYS A 221 12.53 0.90 -26.69
C CYS A 221 13.88 0.23 -26.99
N GLU A 222 14.50 0.54 -28.14
CA GLU A 222 15.83 0.01 -28.49
C GLU A 222 16.91 0.47 -27.51
N TYR A 223 16.77 1.68 -26.97
CA TYR A 223 17.64 2.30 -25.97
C TYR A 223 17.20 2.02 -24.52
N CYS A 224 16.32 1.03 -24.30
CA CYS A 224 15.76 0.77 -22.97
C CYS A 224 16.82 0.30 -21.96
N LYS A 225 16.91 1.02 -20.84
CA LYS A 225 17.82 0.70 -19.73
C LYS A 225 17.31 -0.37 -18.77
N ASN A 226 16.14 -0.99 -19.02
CA ASN A 226 15.56 -2.01 -18.13
C ASN A 226 16.52 -3.18 -17.89
N LYS A 227 17.18 -3.70 -18.93
CA LYS A 227 18.07 -4.86 -18.78
C LYS A 227 19.26 -4.56 -17.85
N GLU A 228 19.88 -3.40 -18.01
CA GLU A 228 20.98 -2.93 -17.16
C GLU A 228 20.50 -2.78 -15.71
N VAL A 229 19.36 -2.12 -15.51
CA VAL A 229 18.86 -1.85 -14.16
C VAL A 229 18.43 -3.13 -13.42
N LEU A 230 17.68 -4.00 -14.09
CA LEU A 230 17.23 -5.28 -13.52
C LEU A 230 18.40 -6.23 -13.22
N SER A 231 19.58 -6.02 -13.81
CA SER A 231 20.80 -6.76 -13.45
C SER A 231 21.46 -6.27 -12.15
N GLY A 232 20.93 -5.22 -11.52
CA GLY A 232 21.43 -4.67 -10.26
C GLY A 232 22.08 -3.28 -10.35
N GLN A 233 22.09 -2.66 -11.54
CA GLN A 233 22.80 -1.40 -11.76
C GLN A 233 21.91 -0.17 -11.60
N THR A 234 22.43 0.88 -11.00
CA THR A 234 21.82 2.22 -11.07
C THR A 234 22.37 2.95 -12.29
N VAL A 235 21.50 3.42 -13.17
CA VAL A 235 21.88 4.05 -14.45
C VAL A 235 21.29 5.45 -14.51
N ARG A 236 22.06 6.41 -15.05
CA ARG A 236 21.62 7.79 -15.28
C ARG A 236 21.82 8.17 -16.74
N TRP A 237 20.85 8.89 -17.31
CA TRP A 237 20.94 9.39 -18.68
C TRP A 237 19.99 10.56 -18.89
N GLU A 238 20.28 11.38 -19.91
CA GLU A 238 19.39 12.45 -20.34
C GLU A 238 18.42 11.94 -21.42
N TRP A 239 17.19 12.40 -21.37
CA TRP A 239 16.14 12.03 -22.31
C TRP A 239 15.26 13.21 -22.66
N HIS A 240 15.25 13.56 -23.95
CA HIS A 240 14.26 14.47 -24.50
C HIS A 240 12.99 13.69 -24.85
N SER A 241 11.87 14.08 -24.24
CA SER A 241 10.58 13.45 -24.54
C SER A 241 9.91 14.14 -25.75
N PRO A 242 9.74 13.45 -26.88
CA PRO A 242 9.05 14.04 -28.04
C PRO A 242 7.55 14.25 -27.78
N TYR A 243 6.98 13.60 -26.75
CA TYR A 243 5.55 13.69 -26.47
C TYR A 243 5.16 15.00 -25.79
N ASN A 244 5.87 15.39 -24.73
CA ASN A 244 5.59 16.62 -23.98
C ASN A 244 6.64 17.72 -24.17
N GLN A 245 7.63 17.50 -25.05
CA GLN A 245 8.64 18.50 -25.42
C GLN A 245 9.48 19.00 -24.23
N ARG A 246 9.71 18.13 -23.24
CA ARG A 246 10.52 18.39 -22.05
C ARG A 246 11.80 17.57 -22.06
N ASP A 247 12.83 18.13 -21.44
CA ASP A 247 14.11 17.49 -21.21
C ASP A 247 14.15 16.94 -19.78
N TYR A 248 14.48 15.67 -19.65
CA TYR A 248 14.56 14.98 -18.36
C TYR A 248 15.96 14.44 -18.12
N GLU A 249 16.44 14.61 -16.89
CA GLU A 249 17.54 13.83 -16.34
C GLU A 249 16.96 12.63 -15.61
N LEU A 250 17.18 11.43 -16.16
CA LEU A 250 16.61 10.20 -15.66
C LEU A 250 17.62 9.45 -14.80
N MET A 251 17.15 8.95 -13.65
CA MET A 251 17.89 7.99 -12.84
C MET A 251 17.03 6.76 -12.59
N ALA A 252 17.50 5.60 -13.00
CA ALA A 252 16.83 4.33 -12.74
C ALA A 252 17.65 3.42 -11.84
N THR A 253 16.99 2.79 -10.87
CA THR A 253 17.60 1.91 -9.88
C THR A 253 16.72 0.67 -9.65
N PRO A 254 17.30 -0.50 -9.37
CA PRO A 254 16.52 -1.70 -9.07
C PRO A 254 15.94 -1.61 -7.66
N VAL A 255 14.71 -2.11 -7.50
CA VAL A 255 14.04 -2.27 -6.22
C VAL A 255 13.64 -3.73 -6.09
N LYS A 256 14.03 -4.36 -4.98
CA LYS A 256 13.63 -5.74 -4.68
C LYS A 256 12.24 -5.77 -4.08
N ASN A 257 11.37 -6.57 -4.67
CA ASN A 257 10.02 -6.79 -4.18
C ASN A 257 10.01 -7.87 -3.08
N PRO A 258 9.00 -7.90 -2.20
CA PRO A 258 8.88 -8.91 -1.15
C PRO A 258 8.80 -10.35 -1.66
N ASP A 259 8.33 -10.56 -2.89
CA ASP A 259 8.25 -11.87 -3.55
C ASP A 259 9.60 -12.33 -4.15
N GLY A 260 10.66 -11.51 -4.03
CA GLY A 260 11.99 -11.77 -4.57
C GLY A 260 12.19 -11.31 -6.02
N THR A 261 11.15 -10.83 -6.70
CA THR A 261 11.29 -10.21 -8.01
C THR A 261 11.96 -8.84 -7.90
N THR A 262 12.40 -8.28 -9.04
CA THR A 262 13.02 -6.95 -9.09
C THR A 262 12.23 -6.07 -10.04
N SER A 263 11.83 -4.90 -9.54
CA SER A 263 11.24 -3.83 -10.33
C SER A 263 12.28 -2.74 -10.58
N LYS A 264 12.05 -1.92 -11.60
CA LYS A 264 12.84 -0.73 -11.89
C LYS A 264 12.09 0.50 -11.38
N LEU A 265 12.68 1.21 -10.42
CA LEU A 265 12.26 2.56 -10.02
C LEU A 265 13.01 3.57 -10.88
N THR A 266 12.31 4.51 -11.50
CA THR A 266 12.93 5.61 -12.26
C THR A 266 12.42 6.96 -11.78
N LEU A 267 13.36 7.87 -11.56
CA LEU A 267 13.12 9.27 -11.24
C LEU A 267 13.37 10.13 -12.48
N PHE A 268 12.48 11.10 -12.71
CA PHE A 268 12.43 12.03 -13.83
C PHE A 268 12.60 13.43 -13.25
N HIS A 269 13.84 13.92 -13.30
CA HIS A 269 14.10 15.30 -12.95
C HIS A 269 13.91 16.16 -14.19
N ASP A 270 12.96 17.09 -14.15
CA ASP A 270 12.73 18.01 -15.27
C ASP A 270 13.81 19.09 -15.29
N VAL A 271 14.59 19.10 -16.37
CA VAL A 271 15.71 20.02 -16.58
C VAL A 271 15.45 20.95 -17.76
N THR A 272 14.20 21.04 -18.23
CA THR A 272 13.83 21.80 -19.43
C THR A 272 14.23 23.26 -19.32
N GLU A 273 13.94 23.92 -18.20
CA GLU A 273 14.33 25.32 -18.00
C GLU A 273 15.86 25.50 -18.00
N ARG A 274 16.58 24.57 -17.38
CA ARG A 274 18.05 24.56 -17.34
C ARG A 274 18.62 24.41 -18.76
N SER A 275 18.19 23.38 -19.49
CA SER A 275 18.63 23.09 -20.85
C SER A 275 18.33 24.23 -21.83
N GLN A 276 17.15 24.85 -21.73
CA GLN A 276 16.80 26.01 -22.56
C GLN A 276 17.65 27.23 -22.23
N MET A 277 17.87 27.52 -20.95
CA MET A 277 18.71 28.65 -20.53
C MET A 277 20.16 28.47 -21.01
N GLU A 278 20.72 27.26 -20.87
CA GLU A 278 22.06 26.93 -21.36
C GLU A 278 22.17 27.13 -22.87
N GLN A 279 21.19 26.64 -23.65
CA GLN A 279 21.18 26.85 -25.11
C GLN A 279 21.05 28.33 -25.49
N ILE A 280 20.24 29.12 -24.77
CA ILE A 280 20.11 30.56 -25.00
C ILE A 280 21.44 31.26 -24.73
N ILE A 281 22.10 30.94 -23.63
CA ILE A 281 23.41 31.52 -23.28
C ILE A 281 24.45 31.18 -24.35
N LEU A 282 24.53 29.92 -24.78
CA LEU A 282 25.48 29.49 -25.81
C LEU A 282 25.23 30.21 -27.13
N ARG A 283 23.96 30.35 -27.56
CA ARG A 283 23.60 31.10 -28.78
C ARG A 283 23.93 32.58 -28.66
N TYR A 284 23.70 33.19 -27.49
CA TYR A 284 24.03 34.59 -27.24
C TYR A 284 25.54 34.84 -27.28
N GLN A 285 26.33 33.97 -26.64
CA GLN A 285 27.79 34.03 -26.67
C GLN A 285 28.33 33.87 -28.11
N ALA A 286 27.84 32.87 -28.85
CA ALA A 286 28.21 32.68 -30.25
C ALA A 286 27.87 33.92 -31.11
N GLY A 287 26.69 34.52 -30.89
CA GLY A 287 26.28 35.75 -31.58
C GLY A 287 27.17 36.96 -31.25
N LEU A 288 27.54 37.14 -29.99
CA LEU A 288 28.46 38.21 -29.57
C LEU A 288 29.86 38.03 -30.17
N LEU A 289 30.38 36.79 -30.19
CA LEU A 289 31.68 36.49 -30.79
C LEU A 289 31.67 36.83 -32.28
N ALA A 290 30.66 36.34 -33.02
CA ALA A 290 30.50 36.63 -34.44
C ALA A 290 30.31 38.14 -34.74
N GLN A 291 29.76 38.92 -33.81
CA GLN A 291 29.68 40.37 -33.93
C GLN A 291 31.04 41.05 -33.67
N ALA A 292 31.77 40.63 -32.65
CA ALA A 292 33.09 41.15 -32.33
C ALA A 292 34.09 40.91 -33.47
N GLU A 293 34.10 39.70 -34.03
CA GLU A 293 34.91 39.32 -35.21
C GLU A 293 34.66 40.24 -36.39
N ARG A 294 33.38 40.47 -36.74
CA ARG A 294 32.96 41.38 -37.82
C ARG A 294 33.37 42.84 -37.58
N ILE A 295 33.25 43.33 -36.35
CA ILE A 295 33.62 44.73 -36.03
C ILE A 295 35.14 44.91 -36.05
N ALA A 296 35.88 43.92 -35.55
CA ALA A 296 37.33 43.96 -35.52
C ALA A 296 37.98 43.61 -36.87
N HIS A 297 37.21 43.04 -37.82
CA HIS A 297 37.71 42.41 -39.04
C HIS A 297 38.77 41.34 -38.76
N ILE A 298 38.53 40.54 -37.72
CA ILE A 298 39.39 39.43 -37.31
C ILE A 298 38.58 38.15 -37.42
N GLY A 299 38.98 37.26 -38.33
CA GLY A 299 38.43 35.92 -38.42
C GLY A 299 39.25 34.91 -37.61
N ASN A 300 38.60 33.87 -37.12
CA ASN A 300 39.27 32.71 -36.52
C ASN A 300 39.31 31.51 -37.47
N TRP A 301 40.26 30.62 -37.25
CA TRP A 301 40.34 29.34 -37.93
C TRP A 301 40.95 28.29 -37.02
N ASP A 302 40.46 27.06 -37.13
CA ASP A 302 40.97 25.89 -36.42
C ASP A 302 41.32 24.79 -37.42
N TYR A 303 42.43 24.09 -37.19
CA TYR A 303 42.86 22.98 -38.05
C TYR A 303 42.85 21.66 -37.29
N ASP A 304 41.99 20.72 -37.71
CA ASP A 304 41.95 19.36 -37.19
C ASP A 304 43.05 18.51 -37.84
N LEU A 305 44.10 18.22 -37.07
CA LEU A 305 45.25 17.41 -37.50
C LEU A 305 44.89 15.95 -37.79
N LEU A 306 43.83 15.40 -37.18
CA LEU A 306 43.43 14.00 -37.37
C LEU A 306 42.56 13.86 -38.62
N GLY A 307 41.51 14.68 -38.73
CA GLY A 307 40.60 14.69 -39.88
C GLY A 307 41.14 15.45 -41.10
N HIS A 308 42.27 16.16 -40.97
CA HIS A 308 42.83 17.06 -41.99
C HIS A 308 41.83 18.10 -42.50
N SER A 309 41.00 18.62 -41.58
CA SER A 309 39.93 19.57 -41.91
C SER A 309 40.20 20.94 -41.32
N LEU A 310 39.84 22.00 -42.06
CA LEU A 310 39.99 23.38 -41.63
C LEU A 310 38.61 23.94 -41.30
N LEU A 311 38.42 24.43 -40.08
CA LEU A 311 37.23 25.15 -39.67
C LEU A 311 37.55 26.64 -39.78
N LEU A 312 36.73 27.37 -40.51
CA LEU A 312 36.85 28.82 -40.69
C LEU A 312 35.63 29.48 -40.08
N SER A 313 35.82 30.55 -39.31
CA SER A 313 34.71 31.43 -38.93
C SER A 313 34.06 32.07 -40.17
N ASP A 314 32.80 32.48 -40.04
CA ASP A 314 32.09 33.21 -41.10
C ASP A 314 32.84 34.48 -41.53
N GLU A 315 33.48 35.18 -40.58
CA GLU A 315 34.28 36.36 -40.91
C GLU A 315 35.57 36.01 -41.65
N THR A 316 36.19 34.86 -41.38
CA THR A 316 37.32 34.39 -42.18
C THR A 316 36.92 34.09 -43.62
N TYR A 317 35.74 33.52 -43.85
CA TYR A 317 35.19 33.39 -45.21
C TYR A 317 35.02 34.75 -45.88
N ASN A 318 34.46 35.75 -45.18
CA ASN A 318 34.30 37.10 -45.70
C ASN A 318 35.64 37.77 -46.03
N ILE A 319 36.63 37.70 -45.13
CA ILE A 319 37.97 38.28 -45.31
C ILE A 319 38.67 37.66 -46.53
N LEU A 320 38.56 36.34 -46.70
CA LEU A 320 39.17 35.61 -47.81
C LEU A 320 38.36 35.68 -49.12
N GLY A 321 37.19 36.31 -49.12
CA GLY A 321 36.30 36.38 -50.29
C GLY A 321 35.75 35.01 -50.72
N LEU A 322 35.65 34.07 -49.77
CA LEU A 322 35.15 32.71 -49.99
C LEU A 322 33.67 32.60 -49.60
N SER A 323 32.97 31.66 -50.22
CA SER A 323 31.59 31.34 -49.85
C SER A 323 31.53 30.02 -49.07
N PRO A 324 30.91 29.98 -47.88
CA PRO A 324 30.67 28.75 -47.14
C PRO A 324 29.88 27.70 -47.93
N ALA A 325 29.05 28.14 -48.91
CA ALA A 325 28.28 27.24 -49.76
C ALA A 325 29.14 26.36 -50.68
N ASN A 326 30.39 26.73 -50.91
CA ASN A 326 31.34 25.94 -51.72
C ASN A 326 32.04 24.83 -50.90
N GLY A 327 31.66 24.66 -49.63
CA GLY A 327 32.25 23.72 -48.71
C GLY A 327 33.54 24.25 -48.07
N ILE A 328 34.12 23.42 -47.19
CA ILE A 328 35.37 23.73 -46.49
C ILE A 328 36.52 23.77 -47.53
N PRO A 329 37.20 24.91 -47.69
CA PRO A 329 38.31 25.01 -48.62
C PRO A 329 39.50 24.18 -48.12
N ASN A 330 40.12 23.43 -49.01
CA ASN A 330 41.37 22.73 -48.67
C ASN A 330 42.55 23.71 -48.64
N ILE A 331 43.65 23.31 -48.00
CA ILE A 331 44.84 24.17 -47.85
C ILE A 331 45.34 24.71 -49.21
N LYS A 332 45.28 23.93 -50.29
CA LYS A 332 45.74 24.41 -51.62
C LYS A 332 44.89 25.57 -52.13
N GLN A 333 43.56 25.48 -51.97
CA GLN A 333 42.64 26.54 -52.37
C GLN A 333 42.88 27.83 -51.58
N ILE A 334 43.20 27.73 -50.29
CA ILE A 334 43.51 28.90 -49.46
C ILE A 334 44.86 29.52 -49.83
N MET A 335 45.87 28.68 -50.13
CA MET A 335 47.17 29.15 -50.61
C MET A 335 47.08 29.94 -51.93
N GLU A 336 46.07 29.66 -52.76
CA GLU A 336 45.85 30.39 -54.02
C GLU A 336 45.32 31.82 -53.80
N ILE A 337 44.71 32.10 -52.65
CA ILE A 337 44.15 33.43 -52.31
C ILE A 337 45.27 34.41 -51.94
N PHE A 338 46.34 33.93 -51.30
CA PHE A 338 47.49 34.77 -50.96
C PHE A 338 48.28 35.19 -52.20
N HIS A 339 48.82 36.41 -52.18
CA HIS A 339 49.67 36.94 -53.23
C HIS A 339 50.90 36.04 -53.43
N THR A 340 51.36 35.88 -54.67
CA THR A 340 52.41 34.89 -55.02
C THR A 340 53.70 35.06 -54.23
N GLU A 341 54.03 36.30 -53.83
CA GLU A 341 55.23 36.63 -53.05
C GLU A 341 55.12 36.20 -51.58
N ASP A 342 53.90 36.12 -51.02
CA ASP A 342 53.66 35.79 -49.61
C ASP A 342 53.41 34.30 -49.37
N ARG A 343 53.13 33.52 -50.43
CA ARG A 343 52.77 32.10 -50.32
C ARG A 343 53.84 31.26 -49.64
N ASP A 344 55.11 31.51 -49.92
CA ASP A 344 56.19 30.73 -49.30
C ASP A 344 56.35 31.06 -47.81
N MET A 345 56.19 32.33 -47.42
CA MET A 345 56.16 32.74 -46.02
C MET A 345 54.99 32.10 -45.28
N VAL A 346 53.78 32.20 -45.83
CA VAL A 346 52.56 31.62 -45.23
C VAL A 346 52.68 30.10 -45.10
N ARG A 347 53.26 29.41 -46.08
CA ARG A 347 53.49 27.96 -46.01
C ARG A 347 54.43 27.59 -44.87
N VAL A 348 55.53 28.32 -44.70
CA VAL A 348 56.52 28.06 -43.65
C VAL A 348 55.92 28.30 -42.26
N GLU A 349 55.18 29.39 -42.08
CA GLU A 349 54.54 29.69 -40.80
C GLU A 349 53.40 28.72 -40.48
N ALA A 350 52.59 28.33 -41.47
CA ALA A 350 51.57 27.30 -41.29
C ALA A 350 52.18 25.95 -40.89
N GLN A 351 53.31 25.55 -41.50
CA GLN A 351 54.02 24.33 -41.13
C GLN A 351 54.59 24.39 -39.70
N LYS A 352 55.09 25.55 -39.26
CA LYS A 352 55.53 25.72 -37.86
C LYS A 352 54.37 25.57 -36.88
N ALA A 353 53.22 26.19 -37.17
CA ALA A 353 52.03 26.13 -36.33
C ALA A 353 51.41 24.72 -36.23
N MET A 354 51.63 23.86 -37.24
CA MET A 354 51.15 22.46 -37.23
C MET A 354 52.08 21.49 -36.49
N VAL A 355 53.33 21.88 -36.21
CA VAL A 355 54.37 21.02 -35.59
C VAL A 355 54.68 21.43 -34.14
N SER A 356 54.25 22.63 -33.71
CA SER A 356 54.26 23.06 -32.30
C SER A 356 53.01 22.59 -31.56
#